data_AF-A0A0C2CGE4-F1
#
_entry.id   AF-A0A0C2CGE4-F1
#
_cell.length_a   1.000
_cell.length_b   1.000
_cell.length_c   1.000
_cell.angle_alpha   90.00
_cell.angle_beta   90.00
_cell.angle_gamma   90.00
#
_symmetry.space_group_name_H-M   'P 1'
#
loop_
_entity.id
_entity.type
_entity.pdbx_description
1 polymer ?
#
loop_
_entity_poly.entity_id
_entity_poly.type
_entity_poly.pdbx_seq_one_letter_code
_entity_poly.pdbx_strand_id
1 'polypeptide(L)'
;TQKRVPKPSGPLKTFNWLKLTEAKVKGTAWEFIEDEKMYKQLDLEDIATTFASCSQKDDESDFYSTISRRNRDAQISVIDPRRYQNCTIMLSKLKLSHREIRSALMAMDDKGKLPKDMIEQ
;
A
#
# COMPACT_ATOMS: atom_id res chain seq x y z
N THR A 1 16.42 10.34 21.89
CA THR A 1 16.30 11.71 21.34
C THR A 1 15.38 11.66 20.14
N GLN A 2 14.41 12.58 20.02
CA GLN A 2 13.56 12.62 18.82
C GLN A 2 14.41 12.99 17.61
N LYS A 3 14.39 12.15 16.57
CA LYS A 3 15.07 12.41 15.30
C LYS A 3 14.34 13.52 14.53
N ARG A 4 15.09 14.38 13.84
CA ARG A 4 14.54 15.43 12.97
C ARG A 4 14.25 14.87 11.58
N VAL A 5 13.09 14.24 11.43
CA VAL A 5 12.63 13.70 10.14
C VAL A 5 11.81 14.78 9.40
N PRO A 6 12.17 15.15 8.15
CA PRO A 6 11.39 16.07 7.34
C PRO A 6 10.03 15.47 7.00
N LYS A 7 8.99 16.32 6.98
CA LYS A 7 7.64 15.89 6.59
C LYS A 7 7.51 15.97 5.06
N PRO A 8 6.98 14.94 4.39
CA PRO A 8 6.74 14.99 2.95
C PRO A 8 5.63 16.01 2.63
N SER A 9 5.66 16.56 1.42
CA SER A 9 4.68 17.54 0.91
C SER A 9 3.29 16.93 0.68
N GLY A 10 3.20 15.60 0.55
CA GLY A 10 1.96 14.85 0.39
C GLY A 10 2.06 13.40 0.83
N PRO A 11 0.96 12.62 0.72
CA PRO A 11 0.97 11.20 1.04
C PRO A 11 1.84 10.43 0.04
N LEU A 12 2.76 9.62 0.58
CA LEU A 12 3.67 8.77 -0.19
C LEU A 12 3.23 7.31 -0.11
N LYS A 13 3.61 6.52 -1.11
CA LYS A 13 3.51 5.05 -1.06
C LYS A 13 4.27 4.53 0.17
N THR A 14 3.73 3.51 0.82
CA THR A 14 4.37 2.93 2.01
C THR A 14 5.57 2.08 1.65
N PHE A 15 6.61 2.15 2.48
CA PHE A 15 7.73 1.22 2.43
C PHE A 15 7.46 0.05 3.37
N ASN A 16 7.26 -1.14 2.80
CA ASN A 16 6.85 -2.33 3.54
C ASN A 16 8.05 -3.05 4.20
N TRP A 17 8.73 -2.36 5.10
CA TRP A 17 9.85 -2.88 5.90
C TRP A 17 9.44 -3.23 7.33
N LEU A 18 10.18 -4.15 7.94
CA LEU A 18 10.11 -4.43 9.37
C LEU A 18 11.19 -3.63 10.08
N LYS A 19 10.78 -2.72 10.96
CA LYS A 19 11.71 -1.89 11.73
C LYS A 19 12.41 -2.72 12.81
N LEU A 20 13.73 -2.59 12.90
CA LEU A 20 14.49 -3.12 14.03
C LEU A 20 14.19 -2.31 15.30
N THR A 21 13.91 -3.02 16.39
CA THR A 21 13.76 -2.42 17.72
C THR A 21 15.10 -1.88 18.21
N GLU A 22 15.11 -0.78 18.97
CA GLU A 22 16.34 -0.14 19.45
C GLU A 22 17.28 -1.10 20.19
N ALA A 23 16.74 -2.03 20.98
CA ALA A 23 17.51 -3.06 21.68
C ALA A 23 18.33 -3.99 20.74
N LYS A 24 17.92 -4.13 19.48
CA LYS A 24 18.56 -4.99 18.46
C LYS A 24 19.53 -4.21 17.56
N VAL A 25 19.69 -2.90 17.75
CA VAL A 25 20.54 -2.05 16.92
C VAL A 25 22.00 -2.10 17.36
N LYS A 26 22.26 -2.20 18.66
CA LYS A 26 23.61 -2.22 19.23
C LYS A 26 24.42 -3.42 18.71
N GLY A 27 25.65 -3.17 18.25
CA GLY A 27 26.55 -4.17 17.67
C GLY A 27 26.24 -4.52 16.21
N THR A 28 25.35 -3.79 15.54
CA THR A 28 25.01 -3.99 14.12
C THR A 28 25.48 -2.82 13.27
N ALA A 29 25.49 -2.99 11.94
CA ALA A 29 25.81 -1.91 11.01
C ALA A 29 24.90 -0.66 11.20
N TRP A 30 23.69 -0.83 11.71
CA TRP A 30 22.73 0.25 11.94
C TRP A 30 23.11 1.19 13.08
N GLU A 31 24.02 0.78 13.98
CA GLU A 31 24.51 1.64 15.07
C GLU A 31 25.31 2.84 14.55
N PHE A 32 25.98 2.67 13.41
CA PHE A 32 26.89 3.68 12.84
C PHE A 32 26.26 4.49 11.70
N ILE A 33 24.97 4.29 11.41
CA ILE A 33 24.28 4.99 10.33
C ILE A 33 23.65 6.29 10.86
N GLU A 34 24.17 7.42 10.38
CA GLU A 34 23.62 8.76 10.64
C GLU A 34 22.62 9.16 9.54
N ASP A 35 21.38 8.70 9.66
CA ASP A 35 20.30 8.95 8.70
C ASP A 35 19.93 10.45 8.53
N GLU A 36 20.07 11.27 9.58
CA GLU A 36 19.73 12.70 9.51
C GLU A 36 20.60 13.50 8.50
N LYS A 37 21.84 13.08 8.28
CA LYS A 37 22.73 13.72 7.30
C LYS A 37 22.28 13.44 5.87
N MET A 38 21.60 12.32 5.64
CA MET A 38 21.17 11.88 4.31
C MET A 38 20.07 12.78 3.74
N TYR A 39 19.21 13.37 4.58
CA TYR A 39 18.16 14.29 4.11
C TYR A 39 18.67 15.53 3.38
N LYS A 40 19.93 15.94 3.61
CA LYS A 40 20.55 17.06 2.89
C LYS A 40 21.12 16.69 1.53
N GLN A 41 21.27 15.39 1.28
CA GLN A 41 21.87 14.85 0.05
C GLN A 41 20.80 14.28 -0.90
N LEU A 42 19.58 14.07 -0.40
CA LEU A 42 18.46 13.57 -1.17
C LEU A 42 17.60 14.72 -1.69
N ASP A 43 17.13 14.59 -2.93
CA ASP A 43 16.08 15.45 -3.46
C ASP A 43 14.72 14.95 -2.93
N LEU A 44 14.22 15.62 -1.89
CA LEU A 44 12.97 15.23 -1.24
C LEU A 44 11.73 15.56 -2.09
N GLU A 45 11.82 16.54 -3.01
CA GLU A 45 10.71 16.91 -3.89
C GLU A 45 10.56 15.90 -5.03
N ASP A 46 11.68 15.44 -5.61
CA ASP A 46 11.67 14.37 -6.60
C ASP A 46 11.14 13.06 -6.01
N ILE A 47 11.59 12.69 -4.80
CA ILE A 47 11.08 11.51 -4.08
C ILE A 47 9.57 11.66 -3.81
N ALA A 48 9.13 12.84 -3.37
CA ALA A 48 7.72 13.07 -3.07
C ALA A 48 6.84 12.96 -4.33
N THR A 49 7.34 13.42 -5.46
CA THR A 49 6.66 13.35 -6.76
C THR A 49 6.64 11.92 -7.30
N THR A 50 7.80 11.25 -7.34
CA THR A 50 7.97 9.90 -7.89
C THR A 50 7.22 8.84 -7.09
N PHE A 51 7.19 8.96 -5.76
CA PHE A 51 6.53 8.00 -4.87
C PHE A 51 5.20 8.50 -4.30
N ALA A 52 4.60 9.53 -4.92
CA ALA A 52 3.28 9.99 -4.54
C ALA A 52 2.26 8.84 -4.58
N SER A 53 1.35 8.80 -3.60
CA SER A 53 0.25 7.83 -3.60
C SER A 53 -0.86 8.18 -4.60
N CYS A 54 -0.81 9.38 -5.19
CA CYS A 54 -1.66 9.80 -6.31
C CYS A 54 -0.98 9.41 -7.62
N SER A 55 -1.55 8.44 -8.35
CA SER A 55 -1.11 8.15 -9.72
C SER A 55 -1.43 9.35 -10.63
N GLN A 56 -0.40 10.03 -11.15
CA GLN A 56 -0.57 10.78 -12.38
C GLN A 56 -0.89 9.75 -13.48
N LYS A 57 -1.90 10.06 -14.30
CA LYS A 57 -2.33 9.20 -15.39
C LYS A 57 -1.23 9.22 -16.45
N ASP A 58 -0.67 8.06 -16.78
CA ASP A 58 -0.06 7.88 -18.09
C ASP A 58 -1.21 7.94 -19.12
N ASP A 59 -1.45 9.13 -19.66
CA ASP A 59 -2.27 9.35 -20.85
C ASP A 59 -1.47 8.89 -22.09
N GLU A 60 -1.24 7.58 -22.24
CA GLU A 60 -0.92 7.01 -23.56
C GLU A 60 -1.92 5.92 -23.95
N SER A 61 -2.74 6.29 -24.93
CA SER A 61 -3.41 5.43 -25.91
C SER A 61 -4.28 4.29 -25.38
N ASP A 62 -5.57 4.56 -25.22
CA ASP A 62 -6.60 3.54 -25.47
C ASP A 62 -7.78 4.16 -26.21
N PHE A 63 -7.67 4.14 -27.54
CA PHE A 63 -8.62 4.64 -28.54
C PHE A 63 -9.99 3.88 -28.54
N TYR A 64 -10.25 2.99 -27.59
CA TYR A 64 -11.42 2.10 -27.59
C TYR A 64 -12.36 2.19 -26.36
N SER A 65 -12.19 3.12 -25.43
CA SER A 65 -13.04 3.18 -24.22
C SER A 65 -14.00 4.38 -24.18
N THR A 66 -14.95 4.44 -25.13
CA THR A 66 -15.98 5.51 -25.18
C THR A 66 -17.20 5.25 -24.26
N ILE A 67 -17.25 4.15 -23.48
CA ILE A 67 -18.48 3.79 -22.73
C ILE A 67 -18.36 3.73 -21.19
N SER A 68 -17.20 4.01 -20.59
CA SER A 68 -17.10 4.02 -19.12
C SER A 68 -16.26 5.16 -18.55
N ARG A 69 -16.60 6.40 -18.91
CA ARG A 69 -16.18 7.59 -18.14
C ARG A 69 -17.09 7.78 -16.92
N ARG A 70 -17.26 6.75 -16.08
CA ARG A 70 -17.65 7.03 -14.70
C ARG A 70 -16.43 7.63 -14.03
N ASN A 71 -16.57 8.79 -13.40
CA ASN A 71 -15.59 9.39 -12.51
C ASN A 71 -14.94 8.29 -11.67
N ARG A 72 -13.76 7.82 -12.10
CA ARG A 72 -12.87 7.07 -11.22
C ARG A 72 -12.04 8.16 -10.58
N ASP A 73 -12.56 8.62 -9.44
CA ASP A 73 -11.81 9.48 -8.53
C ASP A 73 -10.39 8.93 -8.38
N ALA A 74 -9.41 9.83 -8.25
CA ALA A 74 -8.02 9.45 -8.06
C ALA A 74 -7.91 8.44 -6.92
N GLN A 75 -7.75 7.16 -7.26
CA GLN A 75 -7.75 6.10 -6.27
C GLN A 75 -6.37 6.10 -5.62
N ILE A 76 -6.28 6.77 -4.47
CA ILE A 76 -5.09 6.76 -3.63
C ILE A 76 -4.89 5.33 -3.13
N SER A 77 -3.81 4.66 -3.54
CA SER A 77 -3.43 3.35 -3.03
C SER A 77 -2.18 3.45 -2.16
N VAL A 78 -2.36 3.15 -0.88
CA VAL A 78 -1.30 3.12 0.15
C VAL A 78 -0.62 1.75 0.20
N ILE A 79 -1.30 0.72 -0.31
CA ILE A 79 -0.82 -0.67 -0.34
C ILE A 79 0.17 -0.83 -1.50
N ASP A 80 1.28 -1.53 -1.25
CA ASP A 80 2.25 -1.81 -2.32
C ASP A 80 1.62 -2.61 -3.47
N PRO A 81 2.09 -2.43 -4.72
CA PRO A 81 1.46 -3.04 -5.89
C PRO A 81 1.33 -4.57 -5.82
N ARG A 82 2.30 -5.25 -5.18
CA ARG A 82 2.30 -6.71 -5.09
C ARG A 82 1.21 -7.21 -4.15
N ARG A 83 1.12 -6.64 -2.94
CA ARG A 83 0.05 -6.99 -1.99
C ARG A 83 -1.33 -6.63 -2.52
N TYR A 84 -1.45 -5.46 -3.15
CA TYR A 84 -2.68 -5.03 -3.80
C TYR A 84 -3.14 -6.06 -4.86
N GLN A 85 -2.21 -6.53 -5.69
CA GLN A 85 -2.51 -7.53 -6.72
C GLN A 85 -2.96 -8.87 -6.12
N ASN A 86 -2.28 -9.35 -5.06
CA ASN A 86 -2.66 -10.59 -4.38
C ASN A 86 -4.08 -10.49 -3.81
N CYS A 87 -4.42 -9.38 -3.14
CA CYS A 87 -5.77 -9.14 -2.64
C CYS A 87 -6.80 -9.09 -3.77
N THR A 88 -6.47 -8.44 -4.89
CA THR A 88 -7.35 -8.37 -6.06
C THR A 88 -7.64 -9.76 -6.65
N ILE A 89 -6.62 -10.60 -6.76
CA ILE A 89 -6.77 -11.99 -7.22
C ILE A 89 -7.66 -12.79 -6.27
N MET A 90 -7.40 -12.71 -4.96
CA MET A 90 -8.19 -13.42 -3.94
C MET A 90 -9.66 -13.00 -3.99
N LEU A 91 -9.93 -11.70 -4.03
CA LEU A 91 -11.30 -11.16 -4.10
C LEU A 91 -12.02 -11.56 -5.40
N SER A 92 -11.30 -11.64 -6.52
CA SER A 92 -11.87 -12.10 -7.80
C SER A 92 -12.32 -13.57 -7.77
N LYS A 93 -11.64 -14.41 -6.99
CA LYS A 93 -11.98 -15.83 -6.78
C LYS A 93 -13.13 -15.98 -5.79
N LEU A 94 -13.11 -15.22 -4.70
CA LEU A 94 -14.11 -15.28 -3.64
C LEU A 94 -15.50 -14.81 -4.10
N LYS A 95 -15.56 -13.85 -5.03
CA LYS A 95 -16.82 -13.34 -5.63
C LYS A 95 -17.86 -12.85 -4.59
N LEU A 96 -17.40 -12.39 -3.43
CA LEU A 96 -18.24 -11.78 -2.39
C LEU A 96 -17.94 -10.30 -2.28
N SER A 97 -18.98 -9.50 -2.02
CA SER A 97 -18.79 -8.09 -1.66
C SER A 97 -18.17 -7.95 -0.26
N HIS A 98 -17.51 -6.83 0.01
CA HIS A 98 -16.95 -6.55 1.35
C HIS A 98 -18.00 -6.68 2.47
N ARG A 99 -19.26 -6.32 2.19
CA ARG A 99 -20.36 -6.46 3.15
C ARG A 99 -20.68 -7.92 3.41
N GLU A 100 -20.71 -8.75 2.39
CA GLU A 100 -20.97 -10.18 2.52
C GLU A 100 -19.83 -10.90 3.26
N ILE A 101 -18.58 -10.57 2.96
CA ILE A 101 -17.41 -11.10 3.68
C ILE A 101 -17.52 -10.76 5.17
N ARG A 102 -17.82 -9.50 5.51
CA ARG A 102 -18.03 -9.07 6.89
C ARG A 102 -19.19 -9.79 7.56
N SER A 103 -20.33 -9.90 6.88
CA SER A 103 -21.51 -10.60 7.43
C SER A 103 -21.22 -12.07 7.66
N ALA A 104 -20.57 -12.76 6.72
CA ALA A 104 -20.20 -14.16 6.86
C ALA A 104 -19.24 -14.36 8.05
N LEU A 105 -18.22 -13.51 8.20
CA LEU A 105 -17.30 -13.58 9.33
C LEU A 105 -18.01 -13.37 10.68
N MET A 106 -18.92 -12.39 10.76
CA MET A 106 -19.66 -12.10 12.00
C MET A 106 -20.68 -13.18 12.34
N ALA A 107 -21.24 -13.85 11.34
CA ALA A 107 -22.19 -14.95 11.49
C ALA A 107 -21.52 -16.33 11.59
N MET A 108 -20.19 -16.38 11.76
CA MET A 108 -19.40 -17.63 11.80
C MET A 108 -19.64 -18.53 10.57
N ASP A 109 -19.83 -17.90 9.42
CA ASP A 109 -20.17 -18.51 8.14
C ASP A 109 -21.34 -19.50 8.18
N ASP A 110 -22.41 -19.14 8.91
CA ASP A 110 -23.66 -19.89 9.01
C ASP A 110 -24.25 -20.35 7.66
N LYS A 111 -23.99 -19.58 6.60
CA LYS A 111 -24.47 -19.82 5.23
C LYS A 111 -23.47 -20.57 4.34
N GLY A 112 -22.30 -20.96 4.87
CA GLY A 112 -21.28 -21.70 4.12
C GLY A 112 -20.76 -20.96 2.88
N LYS A 113 -20.66 -19.62 2.97
CA LYS A 113 -20.25 -18.76 1.86
C LYS A 113 -18.74 -18.63 1.74
N LEU A 114 -17.97 -19.02 2.76
CA LEU A 114 -16.51 -18.92 2.78
C LEU A 114 -15.88 -20.31 2.58
N PRO A 115 -15.38 -20.63 1.38
CA PRO A 115 -14.65 -21.87 1.14
C PRO A 115 -13.42 -22.01 2.03
N LYS A 116 -13.08 -23.23 2.47
CA LYS A 116 -11.93 -23.48 3.35
C LYS A 116 -10.61 -22.97 2.77
N ASP A 117 -10.40 -23.20 1.47
CA ASP A 117 -9.22 -22.74 0.73
C ASP A 117 -9.13 -21.21 0.62
N MET A 118 -10.25 -20.49 0.76
CA MET A 118 -10.28 -19.03 0.80
C MET A 118 -10.09 -18.46 2.20
N ILE A 119 -10.35 -19.24 3.26
CA ILE A 119 -10.08 -18.87 4.67
C ILE A 119 -8.59 -19.01 5.00
N GLU A 120 -7.90 -19.96 4.37
CA GLU A 120 -6.47 -20.22 4.58
C GLU A 120 -5.54 -19.23 3.85
N GLN A 121 -6.05 -18.45 2.87
CA GLN A 121 -5.30 -17.44 2.10
C GLN A 121 -5.10 -16.13 2.86
#